data_AF-B9F5J7-F1
#
_entry.id   AF-B9F5J7-F1
#
_cell.length_a   1.000
_cell.length_b   1.000
_cell.length_c   1.000
_cell.angle_alpha   90.00
_cell.angle_beta   90.00
_cell.angle_gamma   90.00
#
_symmetry.space_group_name_H-M   'P 1'
#
loop_
_entity.id
_entity.type
_entity.pdbx_description
1 polymer ?
#
loop_
_entity_poly.entity_id
_entity_poly.type
_entity_poly.pdbx_seq_one_letter_code
_entity_poly.pdbx_strand_id
1 'polypeptide(L)'
;MATGVSVENINPKVILGPSSIAECIVIRGEVAIHAQVSWFSPSMFWKSISIYSFSANARREINRYLTFFFQHLQQQLQTQPGSLPFDEIVYCNIGNPQSLGQKPITFFREVLALCNHPNLLEREEIKSLFSTDAIARAKKILSMIPGRATGAYSHSQGIKGLRDEIAAGIASRDGFPANADDIFLTNGASPGVCPTLVISEETGM
;
A
#
# COMPACT_ATOMS: atom_id res chain seq x y z
N MET A 1 16.74 -20.68 -36.09
CA MET A 1 16.10 -21.93 -35.65
C MET A 1 15.36 -21.64 -34.37
N ALA A 2 14.05 -21.49 -34.46
CA ALA A 2 13.18 -21.42 -33.29
C ALA A 2 12.68 -22.84 -33.02
N THR A 3 13.03 -23.39 -31.86
CA THR A 3 12.42 -24.63 -31.36
C THR A 3 11.79 -24.29 -30.03
N GLY A 4 10.46 -24.24 -30.02
CA GLY A 4 9.67 -24.13 -28.80
C GLY A 4 9.89 -25.35 -27.90
N VAL A 5 9.76 -25.14 -26.59
CA VAL A 5 9.72 -26.24 -25.62
C VAL A 5 8.43 -26.09 -24.83
N SER A 6 7.67 -27.17 -24.89
CA SER A 6 6.33 -27.42 -24.39
C SER A 6 6.21 -27.32 -22.86
N VAL A 7 5.06 -26.85 -22.42
CA VAL A 7 4.62 -26.79 -21.01
C VAL A 7 3.97 -28.13 -20.67
N GLU A 8 4.74 -29.20 -20.51
CA GLU A 8 4.21 -30.46 -19.97
C GLU A 8 5.22 -31.10 -19.01
N ASN A 9 4.71 -31.53 -17.87
CA ASN A 9 5.38 -32.29 -16.79
C ASN A 9 6.35 -31.53 -15.89
N ILE A 10 5.80 -30.86 -14.87
CA ILE A 10 6.49 -30.75 -13.57
C ILE A 10 5.53 -31.26 -12.50
N ASN A 11 5.82 -32.46 -12.01
CA ASN A 11 5.12 -33.11 -10.92
C ASN A 11 5.97 -32.91 -9.64
N PRO A 12 5.73 -31.89 -8.80
CA PRO A 12 6.51 -31.73 -7.58
C PRO A 12 6.02 -32.77 -6.56
N LYS A 13 6.81 -33.84 -6.35
CA LYS A 13 6.62 -34.74 -5.21
C LYS A 13 6.87 -33.94 -3.93
N VAL A 14 5.79 -33.49 -3.28
CA VAL A 14 5.80 -32.98 -1.91
C VAL A 14 5.65 -34.19 -0.98
N ILE A 15 6.69 -34.51 -0.21
CA ILE A 15 6.62 -35.55 0.84
C ILE A 15 6.28 -34.84 2.15
N LEU A 16 5.06 -35.04 2.67
CA LEU A 16 4.63 -34.51 3.96
C LEU A 16 4.81 -35.58 5.05
N GLY A 17 5.68 -35.29 6.03
CA GLY A 17 5.80 -36.06 7.27
C GLY A 17 4.93 -35.46 8.39
N PRO A 18 4.42 -36.25 9.35
CA PRO A 18 3.39 -35.84 10.32
C PRO A 18 3.85 -34.91 11.45
N SER A 19 5.05 -34.32 11.39
CA SER A 19 5.57 -33.50 12.50
C SER A 19 6.55 -32.39 12.10
N SER A 20 6.57 -31.96 10.84
CA SER A 20 7.69 -31.15 10.33
C SER A 20 7.26 -29.79 9.78
N ILE A 21 7.99 -28.76 10.21
CA ILE A 21 8.13 -27.45 9.57
C ILE A 21 8.18 -27.66 8.04
N ALA A 22 7.30 -26.97 7.30
CA ALA A 22 7.29 -27.03 5.85
C ALA A 22 8.45 -26.18 5.29
N GLU A 23 9.64 -26.75 5.19
CA GLU A 23 10.73 -26.18 4.40
C GLU A 23 10.48 -26.50 2.92
N CYS A 24 10.31 -25.47 2.09
CA CYS A 24 10.19 -25.60 0.64
C CYS A 24 11.28 -24.75 -0.01
N ILE A 25 12.17 -25.37 -0.81
CA ILE A 25 13.28 -24.70 -1.51
C ILE A 25 13.23 -25.02 -3.03
N VAL A 26 13.60 -24.00 -3.83
CA VAL A 26 14.00 -23.96 -5.28
C VAL A 26 12.82 -23.84 -6.27
N ILE A 27 12.79 -22.97 -7.31
CA ILE A 27 13.64 -22.94 -8.52
C ILE A 27 13.67 -21.57 -9.26
N ARG A 28 14.88 -20.97 -9.35
CA ARG A 28 15.60 -20.39 -10.52
C ARG A 28 16.56 -19.28 -10.02
N GLY A 29 17.84 -19.62 -9.89
CA GLY A 29 18.96 -18.68 -9.94
C GLY A 29 19.20 -17.71 -8.76
N GLU A 30 18.18 -17.09 -8.15
CA GLU A 30 18.41 -15.96 -7.23
C GLU A 30 17.44 -15.84 -6.05
N VAL A 31 16.55 -16.82 -5.83
CA VAL A 31 15.47 -16.67 -4.85
C VAL A 31 15.39 -17.88 -3.93
N ALA A 32 15.83 -17.71 -2.69
CA ALA A 32 15.54 -18.62 -1.58
C ALA A 32 14.25 -18.18 -0.89
N ILE A 33 13.29 -19.10 -0.75
CA ILE A 33 12.02 -18.88 -0.04
C ILE A 33 12.19 -19.49 1.35
N HIS A 34 12.09 -18.69 2.42
CA HIS A 34 11.91 -19.21 3.78
C HIS A 34 10.48 -18.90 4.23
N ALA A 35 9.60 -19.91 4.16
CA ALA A 35 8.23 -19.82 4.63
C ALA A 35 8.11 -20.62 5.93
N GLN A 36 7.77 -19.95 7.04
CA GLN A 36 7.53 -20.61 8.31
C GLN A 36 6.02 -20.67 8.54
N VAL A 37 5.49 -21.89 8.60
CA VAL A 37 4.13 -22.14 9.07
C VAL A 37 4.20 -22.35 10.58
N SER A 38 3.58 -21.45 11.34
CA SER A 38 3.58 -21.48 12.81
C SER A 38 2.20 -21.81 13.35
N TRP A 39 2.17 -22.58 14.43
CA TRP A 39 0.96 -22.94 15.17
C TRP A 39 0.89 -22.08 16.43
N PHE A 40 -0.13 -21.24 16.56
CA PHE A 40 -0.39 -20.50 17.80
C PHE A 40 -1.26 -21.36 18.73
N SER A 41 -0.64 -22.19 19.56
CA SER A 41 -1.28 -23.00 20.63
C SER A 41 -2.28 -24.09 20.19
N PRO A 42 -2.36 -25.26 20.87
CA PRO A 42 -3.37 -26.30 20.58
C PRO A 42 -4.84 -25.86 20.73
N SER A 43 -5.09 -24.71 21.35
CA SER A 43 -6.43 -24.16 21.57
C SER A 43 -6.86 -23.06 20.58
N MET A 44 -5.99 -22.66 19.64
CA MET A 44 -6.27 -21.61 18.67
C MET A 44 -6.04 -22.11 17.24
N PHE A 45 -7.12 -22.28 16.46
CA PHE A 45 -7.10 -22.78 15.08
C PHE A 45 -6.75 -21.68 14.06
N TRP A 46 -5.68 -20.90 14.30
CA TRP A 46 -5.18 -19.95 13.30
C TRP A 46 -3.94 -20.53 12.60
N LYS A 47 -3.98 -20.61 11.27
CA LYS A 47 -2.82 -20.96 10.44
C LYS A 47 -2.26 -19.67 9.82
N SER A 48 -1.04 -19.29 10.20
CA SER A 48 -0.33 -18.17 9.59
C SER A 48 0.81 -18.67 8.70
N ILE A 49 0.88 -18.10 7.49
CA ILE A 49 2.03 -18.26 6.59
C ILE A 49 2.80 -16.94 6.64
N SER A 50 4.03 -16.99 7.13
CA SER A 50 4.93 -15.84 7.17
C SER A 50 6.14 -16.12 6.29
N ILE A 51 6.47 -15.19 5.40
CA ILE A 51 7.57 -15.34 4.45
C ILE A 51 8.67 -14.34 4.78
N TYR A 52 9.90 -14.84 4.94
CA TYR A 52 11.04 -14.09 5.44
C TYR A 52 12.10 -13.95 4.36
N SER A 53 12.16 -12.76 3.76
CA SER A 53 13.22 -12.25 2.85
C SER A 53 13.11 -12.57 1.35
N PHE A 54 13.20 -11.51 0.53
CA PHE A 54 13.21 -11.51 -0.94
C PHE A 54 13.83 -10.22 -1.48
N SER A 55 14.40 -10.28 -2.69
CA SER A 55 14.58 -9.09 -3.54
C SER A 55 13.23 -8.42 -3.83
N ALA A 56 13.19 -7.11 -4.09
CA ALA A 56 11.94 -6.39 -4.33
C ALA A 56 11.11 -7.03 -5.47
N ASN A 57 11.77 -7.53 -6.52
CA ASN A 57 11.16 -8.24 -7.63
C ASN A 57 10.53 -9.58 -7.22
N ALA A 58 11.21 -10.37 -6.38
CA ALA A 58 10.68 -11.62 -5.87
C ALA A 58 9.49 -11.40 -4.91
N ARG A 59 9.49 -10.34 -4.08
CA ARG A 59 8.30 -9.97 -3.28
C ARG A 59 7.10 -9.65 -4.13
N ARG A 60 7.29 -8.97 -5.26
CA ARG A 60 6.20 -8.56 -6.15
C ARG A 60 5.55 -9.77 -6.81
N GLU A 61 6.34 -10.68 -7.36
CA GLU A 61 5.81 -11.91 -7.97
C GLU A 61 5.14 -12.81 -6.93
N ILE A 62 5.69 -12.92 -5.73
CA ILE A 62 5.09 -13.76 -4.68
C ILE A 62 3.77 -13.17 -4.17
N ASN A 63 3.69 -11.84 -3.99
CA ASN A 63 2.42 -11.20 -3.69
C ASN A 63 1.40 -11.43 -4.81
N ARG A 64 1.83 -11.44 -6.07
CA ARG A 64 0.96 -11.75 -7.20
C ARG A 64 0.42 -13.18 -7.12
N TYR A 65 1.28 -14.18 -6.90
CA TYR A 65 0.86 -15.57 -6.72
C TYR A 65 -0.08 -15.75 -5.53
N LEU A 66 0.27 -15.18 -4.37
CA LEU A 66 -0.59 -15.23 -3.17
C LEU A 66 -1.94 -14.57 -3.42
N THR A 67 -1.99 -13.45 -4.14
CA THR A 67 -3.24 -12.78 -4.48
C THR A 67 -4.16 -13.69 -5.30
N PHE A 68 -3.63 -14.35 -6.34
CA PHE A 68 -4.43 -15.29 -7.14
C PHE A 68 -4.90 -16.49 -6.31
N PHE A 69 -4.03 -17.02 -5.45
CA PHE A 69 -4.38 -18.13 -4.56
C PHE A 69 -5.50 -17.74 -3.57
N PHE A 70 -5.39 -16.58 -2.92
CA PHE A 70 -6.42 -16.07 -2.02
C PHE A 70 -7.73 -15.78 -2.74
N GLN A 71 -7.69 -15.23 -3.97
CA GLN A 71 -8.89 -15.04 -4.79
C GLN A 71 -9.60 -16.36 -5.07
N HIS A 72 -8.86 -17.41 -5.39
CA HIS A 72 -9.44 -18.74 -5.62
C HIS A 72 -10.11 -19.29 -4.35
N LEU A 73 -9.44 -19.21 -3.20
CA LEU A 73 -10.03 -19.63 -1.92
C LEU A 73 -11.26 -18.80 -1.55
N GLN A 74 -11.24 -17.49 -1.82
CA GLN A 74 -12.38 -16.61 -1.57
C GLN A 74 -13.59 -16.99 -2.43
N GLN A 75 -13.36 -17.35 -3.69
CA GLN A 75 -14.40 -17.90 -4.57
C GLN A 75 -14.92 -19.25 -4.07
N GLN A 76 -14.05 -20.11 -3.56
CA GLN A 76 -14.45 -21.39 -2.96
C GLN A 76 -15.32 -21.19 -1.72
N LEU A 77 -14.99 -20.25 -0.82
CA LEU A 77 -15.83 -19.90 0.33
C LEU A 77 -17.24 -19.43 -0.08
N GLN A 78 -17.34 -18.69 -1.18
CA GLN A 78 -18.62 -18.20 -1.71
C GLN A 78 -19.44 -19.31 -2.38
N THR A 79 -18.79 -20.20 -3.13
CA THR A 79 -19.46 -21.22 -3.95
C THR A 79 -19.74 -22.51 -3.21
N GLN A 80 -18.91 -22.86 -2.22
CA GLN A 80 -19.02 -24.06 -1.40
C GLN A 80 -18.80 -23.73 0.08
N PRO A 81 -19.78 -23.10 0.76
CA PRO A 81 -19.68 -22.77 2.17
C PRO A 81 -19.41 -24.02 3.02
N GLY A 82 -18.46 -23.94 3.96
CA GLY A 82 -18.04 -25.06 4.81
C GLY A 82 -17.08 -26.06 4.16
N SER A 83 -16.67 -25.87 2.90
CA SER A 83 -15.67 -26.72 2.24
C SER A 83 -14.22 -26.47 2.70
N LEU A 84 -13.98 -25.33 3.36
CA LEU A 84 -12.68 -24.94 3.91
C LEU A 84 -12.75 -24.89 5.44
N PRO A 85 -11.62 -25.10 6.15
CA PRO A 85 -11.58 -25.14 7.62
C PRO A 85 -11.64 -23.75 8.27
N PHE A 86 -12.07 -22.72 7.53
CA PHE A 86 -12.18 -21.33 7.96
C PHE A 86 -13.29 -20.65 7.13
N ASP A 87 -13.88 -19.59 7.67
CA ASP A 87 -15.01 -18.90 7.04
C ASP A 87 -14.61 -17.59 6.33
N GLU A 88 -13.43 -17.06 6.64
CA GLU A 88 -12.94 -15.80 6.07
C GLU A 88 -11.43 -15.84 5.79
N ILE A 89 -11.00 -14.97 4.87
CA ILE A 89 -9.59 -14.76 4.54
C ILE A 89 -9.21 -13.36 5.00
N VAL A 90 -8.22 -13.28 5.89
CA VAL A 90 -7.65 -12.01 6.36
C VAL A 90 -6.32 -11.76 5.65
N TYR A 91 -6.25 -10.69 4.86
CA TYR A 91 -5.07 -10.32 4.08
C TYR A 91 -4.01 -9.65 4.97
N CYS A 92 -3.07 -10.43 5.50
CA CYS A 92 -1.96 -9.94 6.33
C CYS A 92 -0.66 -9.68 5.53
N ASN A 93 -0.67 -9.91 4.21
CA ASN A 93 0.52 -9.79 3.36
C ASN A 93 0.78 -8.36 2.85
N ILE A 94 -0.17 -7.44 3.02
CA ILE A 94 -0.07 -6.05 2.57
C ILE A 94 -0.41 -5.14 3.77
N GLY A 95 0.42 -4.12 3.99
CA GLY A 95 0.15 -3.06 4.95
C GLY A 95 -1.01 -2.17 4.49
N ASN A 96 -2.25 -2.65 4.63
CA ASN A 96 -3.48 -1.93 4.31
C ASN A 96 -4.38 -1.82 5.56
N PRO A 97 -4.06 -0.92 6.49
CA PRO A 97 -4.71 -0.85 7.80
C PRO A 97 -6.22 -0.60 7.75
N GLN A 98 -6.72 0.20 6.79
CA GLN A 98 -8.15 0.50 6.68
C GLN A 98 -8.97 -0.73 6.27
N SER A 99 -8.41 -1.60 5.43
CA SER A 99 -9.05 -2.90 5.11
C SER A 99 -9.09 -3.86 6.31
N LEU A 100 -8.25 -3.64 7.31
CA LEU A 100 -8.24 -4.38 8.57
C LEU A 100 -9.02 -3.67 9.69
N GLY A 101 -9.87 -2.70 9.35
CA GLY A 101 -10.78 -2.06 10.30
C GLY A 101 -10.27 -0.77 10.93
N GLN A 102 -9.09 -0.26 10.56
CA GLN A 102 -8.67 1.07 10.99
C GLN A 102 -9.65 2.12 10.46
N LYS A 103 -10.35 2.82 11.36
CA LYS A 103 -11.26 3.91 10.99
C LYS A 103 -10.46 5.08 10.40
N PRO A 104 -10.92 5.69 9.29
CA PRO A 104 -10.29 6.90 8.78
C PRO A 104 -10.35 8.04 9.80
N ILE A 105 -9.35 8.90 9.79
CA ILE A 105 -9.32 10.10 10.63
C ILE A 105 -10.33 11.11 10.07
N THR A 106 -11.31 11.52 10.89
CA THR A 106 -12.44 12.36 10.50
C THR A 106 -12.00 13.70 9.90
N PHE A 107 -11.10 14.42 10.57
CA PHE A 107 -10.61 15.72 10.12
C PHE A 107 -10.07 15.69 8.69
N PHE A 108 -9.29 14.66 8.33
CA PHE A 108 -8.75 14.53 6.97
C PHE A 108 -9.85 14.28 5.94
N ARG A 109 -10.85 13.47 6.28
CA ARG A 109 -12.00 13.19 5.40
C ARG A 109 -12.86 14.44 5.18
N GLU A 110 -13.09 15.22 6.24
CA GLU A 110 -13.83 16.48 6.18
C GLU A 110 -13.15 17.50 5.26
N VAL A 111 -11.85 17.76 5.46
CA VAL A 111 -11.09 18.70 4.63
C VAL A 111 -11.09 18.28 3.17
N LEU A 112 -10.86 16.99 2.88
CA LEU A 112 -10.86 16.48 1.51
C LEU A 112 -12.23 16.60 0.84
N ALA A 113 -13.33 16.33 1.57
CA ALA A 113 -14.68 16.49 1.04
C ALA A 113 -14.96 17.94 0.64
N LEU A 114 -14.58 18.90 1.48
CA LEU A 114 -14.74 20.33 1.20
C LEU A 114 -13.85 20.82 0.05
N CYS A 115 -12.63 20.30 -0.10
CA CYS A 115 -11.77 20.62 -1.24
C CYS A 115 -12.30 20.03 -2.55
N ASN A 116 -12.92 18.84 -2.52
CA ASN A 116 -13.50 18.20 -3.70
C ASN A 116 -14.83 18.82 -4.13
N HIS A 117 -15.61 19.36 -3.19
CA HIS A 117 -16.84 20.09 -3.49
C HIS A 117 -16.83 21.50 -2.87
N PRO A 118 -16.06 22.44 -3.45
CA PRO A 118 -15.84 23.75 -2.83
C PRO A 118 -17.10 24.62 -2.72
N ASN A 119 -18.13 24.38 -3.54
CA ASN A 119 -19.41 25.10 -3.46
C ASN A 119 -20.13 24.85 -2.12
N LEU A 120 -19.79 23.79 -1.38
CA LEU A 120 -20.32 23.58 -0.03
C LEU A 120 -19.90 24.70 0.92
N LEU A 121 -18.74 25.34 0.69
CA LEU A 121 -18.21 26.41 1.54
C LEU A 121 -19.06 27.69 1.57
N GLU A 122 -20.02 27.81 0.65
CA GLU A 122 -20.97 28.93 0.53
C GLU A 122 -22.29 28.67 1.29
N ARG A 123 -22.51 27.43 1.73
CA ARG A 123 -23.72 27.01 2.43
C ARG A 123 -23.57 27.17 3.93
N GLU A 124 -24.57 27.70 4.62
CA GLU A 124 -24.53 27.90 6.06
C GLU A 124 -24.61 26.56 6.83
N GLU A 125 -25.26 25.57 6.23
CA GLU A 125 -25.50 24.24 6.78
C GLU A 125 -24.19 23.49 7.10
N ILE A 126 -23.10 23.78 6.39
CA ILE A 126 -21.82 23.09 6.64
C ILE A 126 -21.27 23.37 8.03
N LYS A 127 -21.61 24.50 8.66
CA LYS A 127 -21.16 24.85 10.01
C LYS A 127 -21.69 23.87 11.06
N SER A 128 -22.79 23.18 10.75
CA SER A 128 -23.37 22.13 11.59
C SER A 128 -22.86 20.73 11.25
N LEU A 129 -22.34 20.53 10.05
CA LEU A 129 -21.95 19.21 9.52
C LEU A 129 -20.44 18.95 9.58
N PHE A 130 -19.62 20.01 9.57
CA PHE A 130 -18.17 19.94 9.53
C PHE A 130 -17.55 20.70 10.69
N SER A 131 -16.42 20.19 11.18
CA SER A 131 -15.61 20.88 12.16
C SER A 131 -15.10 22.24 11.66
N THR A 132 -15.09 23.25 12.55
CA THR A 132 -14.72 24.62 12.18
C THR A 132 -13.29 24.76 11.67
N ASP A 133 -12.38 23.96 12.21
CA ASP A 133 -10.98 23.85 11.81
C ASP A 133 -10.83 23.12 10.46
N ALA A 134 -11.66 22.11 10.15
CA ALA A 134 -11.66 21.51 8.82
C ALA A 134 -12.12 22.51 7.74
N ILE A 135 -13.17 23.30 8.02
CA ILE A 135 -13.62 24.36 7.12
C ILE A 135 -12.51 25.39 6.89
N ALA A 136 -11.85 25.84 7.97
CA ALA A 136 -10.74 26.78 7.88
C ALA A 136 -9.56 26.20 7.08
N ARG A 137 -9.20 24.93 7.33
CA ARG A 137 -8.12 24.24 6.61
C ARG A 137 -8.44 24.07 5.13
N ALA A 138 -9.67 23.70 4.78
CA ALA A 138 -10.10 23.58 3.39
C ALA A 138 -10.02 24.92 2.64
N LYS A 139 -10.48 26.02 3.27
CA LYS A 139 -10.36 27.38 2.71
C LYS A 139 -8.90 27.77 2.48
N LYS A 140 -8.03 27.51 3.46
CA LYS A 140 -6.58 27.74 3.35
C LYS A 140 -5.98 26.96 2.18
N ILE A 141 -6.24 25.66 2.07
CA ILE A 141 -5.73 24.83 0.97
C ILE A 141 -6.21 25.35 -0.39
N LEU A 142 -7.51 25.63 -0.53
CA LEU A 142 -8.06 26.13 -1.79
C LEU A 142 -7.44 27.47 -2.23
N SER A 143 -7.10 28.35 -1.28
CA SER A 143 -6.42 29.62 -1.60
C SER A 143 -4.98 29.44 -2.11
N MET A 144 -4.34 28.30 -1.83
CA MET A 144 -2.99 27.98 -2.32
C MET A 144 -3.00 27.39 -3.74
N ILE A 145 -4.17 26.98 -4.24
CA ILE A 145 -4.32 26.35 -5.55
C ILE A 145 -4.63 27.45 -6.59
N PRO A 146 -3.82 27.59 -7.66
CA PRO A 146 -4.10 28.54 -8.73
C PRO A 146 -5.51 28.38 -9.29
N GLY A 147 -6.27 29.48 -9.34
CA GLY A 147 -7.66 29.48 -9.81
C GLY A 147 -8.64 28.65 -8.98
N ARG A 148 -8.24 28.16 -7.78
CA ARG A 148 -8.99 27.20 -6.95
C ARG A 148 -9.41 25.94 -7.72
N ALA A 149 -8.69 25.61 -8.79
CA ALA A 149 -9.02 24.52 -9.69
C ALA A 149 -8.35 23.22 -9.20
N THR A 150 -9.01 22.52 -8.29
CA THR A 150 -8.49 21.27 -7.68
C THR A 150 -8.30 20.11 -8.66
N GLY A 151 -8.95 20.16 -9.83
CA GLY A 151 -8.80 19.17 -10.91
C GLY A 151 -7.77 19.53 -11.98
N ALA A 152 -7.12 20.69 -11.91
CA ALA A 152 -6.10 21.09 -12.88
C ALA A 152 -4.74 20.46 -12.55
N TYR A 153 -3.88 20.33 -13.56
CA TYR A 153 -2.48 19.96 -13.33
C TYR A 153 -1.78 20.99 -12.45
N SER A 154 -0.98 20.51 -11.49
CA SER A 154 -0.08 21.35 -10.72
C SER A 154 1.26 21.52 -11.43
N HIS A 155 2.15 22.34 -10.85
CA HIS A 155 3.57 22.28 -11.14
C HIS A 155 4.09 20.84 -10.97
N SER A 156 5.14 20.46 -11.70
CA SER A 156 5.69 19.09 -11.70
C SER A 156 6.15 18.61 -10.32
N GLN A 157 6.65 19.52 -9.49
CA GLN A 157 7.01 19.26 -8.08
C GLN A 157 5.80 19.24 -7.13
N GLY A 158 4.62 19.68 -7.58
CA GLY A 158 3.44 19.90 -6.77
C GLY A 158 3.15 21.38 -6.46
N ILE A 159 1.98 21.64 -5.89
CA ILE A 159 1.50 23.00 -5.54
C ILE A 159 2.45 23.63 -4.53
N LYS A 160 2.98 24.82 -4.85
CA LYS A 160 3.99 25.51 -4.02
C LYS A 160 3.53 25.72 -2.58
N GLY A 161 2.32 26.24 -2.36
CA GLY A 161 1.82 26.49 -1.00
C GLY A 161 1.72 25.22 -0.14
N LEU A 162 1.46 24.06 -0.75
CA LEU A 162 1.48 22.78 -0.02
C LEU A 162 2.92 22.34 0.31
N ARG A 163 3.87 22.54 -0.61
CA ARG A 163 5.30 22.29 -0.35
C ARG A 163 5.83 23.19 0.77
N ASP A 164 5.42 24.46 0.81
CA ASP A 164 5.80 25.39 1.88
C ASP A 164 5.29 24.92 3.26
N GLU A 165 4.04 24.43 3.35
CA GLU A 165 3.51 23.85 4.61
C GLU A 165 4.24 22.57 5.02
N ILE A 166 4.64 21.72 4.07
CA ILE A 166 5.42 20.51 4.35
C ILE A 166 6.81 20.88 4.84
N ALA A 167 7.48 21.84 4.20
CA ALA A 167 8.78 22.36 4.64
C ALA A 167 8.70 22.90 6.08
N ALA A 168 7.67 23.69 6.39
CA ALA A 168 7.43 24.17 7.76
C ALA A 168 7.20 23.02 8.75
N GLY A 169 6.47 21.98 8.35
CA GLY A 169 6.26 20.77 9.17
C GLY A 169 7.53 20.00 9.44
N ILE A 170 8.37 19.79 8.42
CA ILE A 170 9.70 19.16 8.56
C ILE A 170 10.57 19.99 9.51
N ALA A 171 10.60 21.31 9.30
CA ALA A 171 11.41 22.19 10.13
C ALA A 171 10.96 22.19 11.59
N SER A 172 9.66 22.16 11.85
CA SER A 172 9.12 22.04 13.22
C SER A 172 9.40 20.68 13.86
N ARG A 173 9.45 19.60 13.08
CA ARG A 173 9.74 18.25 13.56
C ARG A 173 11.22 18.09 13.92
N ASP A 174 12.11 18.61 13.05
CA ASP A 174 13.55 18.34 13.12
C ASP A 174 14.34 19.46 13.80
N GLY A 175 13.78 20.67 13.92
CA GLY A 175 14.47 21.84 14.48
C GLY A 175 15.45 22.52 13.51
N PHE A 176 15.43 22.14 12.22
CA PHE A 176 16.30 22.68 11.17
C PHE A 176 15.47 23.23 10.02
N PRO A 177 15.91 24.30 9.32
CA PRO A 177 15.16 24.82 8.18
C PRO A 177 15.08 23.78 7.06
N ALA A 178 13.91 23.70 6.41
CA ALA A 178 13.70 22.93 5.20
C ALA A 178 13.26 23.86 4.06
N ASN A 179 13.72 23.59 2.84
CA ASN A 179 13.36 24.36 1.67
C ASN A 179 12.25 23.65 0.86
N ALA A 180 11.22 24.37 0.47
CA ALA A 180 10.14 23.85 -0.34
C ALA A 180 10.60 23.39 -1.73
N ASP A 181 11.65 24.00 -2.29
CA ASP A 181 12.17 23.67 -3.63
C ASP A 181 12.87 22.31 -3.69
N ASP A 182 13.25 21.77 -2.53
CA ASP A 182 13.81 20.42 -2.38
C ASP A 182 12.70 19.35 -2.20
N ILE A 183 11.42 19.74 -2.19
CA ILE A 183 10.29 18.86 -1.93
C ILE A 183 9.54 18.53 -3.22
N PHE A 184 9.37 17.23 -3.48
CA PHE A 184 8.61 16.70 -4.61
C PHE A 184 7.40 15.92 -4.11
N LEU A 185 6.19 16.34 -4.51
CA LEU A 185 4.98 15.60 -4.22
C LEU A 185 4.80 14.47 -5.24
N THR A 186 4.58 13.26 -4.73
CA THR A 186 4.46 12.04 -5.54
C THR A 186 3.20 11.26 -5.16
N ASN A 187 2.76 10.36 -6.04
CA ASN A 187 1.61 9.48 -5.81
C ASN A 187 2.00 8.33 -4.86
N GLY A 188 2.21 8.67 -3.59
CA GLY A 188 2.80 7.78 -2.59
C GLY A 188 4.33 7.72 -2.68
N ALA A 189 4.96 6.98 -1.78
CA ALA A 189 6.43 6.92 -1.72
C ALA A 189 7.06 6.14 -2.89
N SER A 190 6.38 5.14 -3.45
CA SER A 190 6.96 4.21 -4.44
C SER A 190 7.50 4.91 -5.70
N PRO A 191 6.78 5.88 -6.32
CA PRO A 191 7.31 6.65 -7.44
C PRO A 191 8.46 7.59 -7.06
N GLY A 192 8.71 7.87 -5.77
CA GLY A 192 9.88 8.62 -5.34
C GLY A 192 11.14 7.76 -5.27
N VAL A 193 11.01 6.48 -4.91
CA VAL A 193 12.15 5.55 -4.79
C VAL A 193 12.72 5.17 -6.16
N CYS A 194 11.87 4.89 -7.14
CA CYS A 194 12.30 4.40 -8.46
C CYS A 194 13.24 5.39 -9.21
N PRO A 195 12.89 6.69 -9.34
CA PRO A 195 13.77 7.66 -9.98
C PRO A 195 15.06 7.91 -9.19
N THR A 196 15.02 7.97 -7.86
CA THR A 196 16.22 8.20 -7.04
C THR A 196 17.25 7.09 -7.23
N LEU A 197 16.81 5.82 -7.30
CA LEU A 197 17.69 4.69 -7.56
C LEU A 197 18.31 4.73 -8.96
N VAL A 198 17.50 5.05 -9.98
CA VAL A 198 17.98 5.17 -11.37
C VAL A 198 18.99 6.31 -11.50
N ILE A 199 18.72 7.46 -10.88
CA ILE A 199 19.62 8.62 -10.92
C ILE A 199 20.93 8.34 -10.17
N SER A 200 20.90 7.63 -9.03
CA SER A 200 22.13 7.24 -8.32
C SER A 200 22.99 6.28 -9.15
N GLU A 201 22.37 5.35 -9.90
CA GLU A 201 23.10 4.44 -10.79
C GLU A 201 23.73 5.17 -11.99
N GLU A 202 23.05 6.18 -12.55
CA GLU A 202 23.59 7.00 -13.65
C GLU A 202 24.67 8.00 -13.20
N THR A 203 24.64 8.44 -11.94
CA THR A 203 25.59 9.42 -11.37
C THR A 203 26.76 8.79 -10.62
N GLY A 204 26.76 7.47 -10.40
CA GLY A 204 27.91 6.72 -9.87
C GLY A 204 28.31 7.09 -8.44
N MET A 205 27.35 7.47 -7.59
CA MET A 205 27.55 7.68 -6.15
C MET A 205 27.33 6.40 -5.35
#